data_AF-A0A399JA18-F1
#
_entry.id   AF-A0A399JA18-F1
#
_cell.length_a   1.000
_cell.length_b   1.000
_cell.length_c   1.000
_cell.angle_alpha   90.00
_cell.angle_beta   90.00
_cell.angle_gamma   90.00
#
_symmetry.space_group_name_H-M   'P 1'
#
loop_
_entity.id
_entity.type
_entity.pdbx_description
1 polymer ?
#
loop_
_entity_poly.entity_id
_entity_poly.type
_entity_poly.pdbx_seq_one_letter_code
_entity_poly.pdbx_strand_id
1 'polypeptide(L)'
;MRLRDPKTLANLMKNRGYTQASLAREVYRESPVLTELNPDGTPKTDQRRSSINHLLSGKNKGSRPIIAERIAEALGVDLDYLYEVHVPADAKPTPRRNATAKVAA
;
A
#
# COMPACT_ATOMS: atom_id res chain seq x y z
N MET A 1 1.96 5.57 3.64
CA MET A 1 3.29 4.94 3.55
C MET A 1 4.03 5.53 2.36
N ARG A 2 5.36 5.51 2.36
CA ARG A 2 6.18 6.09 1.29
C ARG A 2 7.02 4.99 0.64
N LEU A 3 6.98 4.88 -0.68
CA LEU A 3 7.83 3.94 -1.42
C LEU A 3 9.30 4.35 -1.24
N ARG A 4 10.15 3.42 -0.79
CA ARG A 4 11.59 3.64 -0.60
C ARG A 4 12.23 4.05 -1.91
N ASP A 5 12.13 3.16 -2.89
CA ASP A 5 12.76 3.30 -4.19
C ASP A 5 11.86 2.77 -5.33
N PRO A 6 11.48 3.63 -6.29
CA PRO A 6 10.77 3.22 -7.49
C PRO A 6 11.49 2.15 -8.32
N LYS A 7 12.84 2.14 -8.34
CA LYS A 7 13.60 1.15 -9.12
C LYS A 7 13.48 -0.24 -8.50
N THR A 8 13.51 -0.33 -7.18
CA THR A 8 13.27 -1.59 -6.46
C THR A 8 11.91 -2.17 -6.80
N LEU A 9 10.84 -1.36 -6.81
CA LEU A 9 9.52 -1.79 -7.25
C LEU A 9 9.54 -2.30 -8.70
N ALA A 10 10.17 -1.55 -9.62
CA ALA A 10 10.25 -1.95 -11.03
C ALA A 10 11.00 -3.28 -11.22
N ASN A 11 12.10 -3.49 -10.49
CA ASN A 11 12.89 -4.71 -10.55
C ASN A 11 12.10 -5.91 -10.00
N LEU A 12 11.39 -5.75 -8.88
CA LEU A 12 10.54 -6.79 -8.31
C LEU A 12 9.42 -7.18 -9.28
N MET A 13 8.77 -6.19 -9.90
CA MET A 13 7.76 -6.43 -10.93
C MET A 13 8.33 -7.25 -12.09
N LYS A 14 9.49 -6.84 -12.61
CA LYS A 14 10.15 -7.55 -13.72
C LYS A 14 10.52 -8.98 -13.35
N ASN A 15 11.11 -9.20 -12.18
CA ASN A 15 11.54 -10.51 -11.71
C ASN A 15 10.38 -11.49 -11.51
N ARG A 16 9.20 -10.96 -11.15
CA ARG A 16 7.97 -11.74 -10.92
C ARG A 16 7.07 -11.83 -12.17
N GLY A 17 7.46 -11.19 -13.29
CA GLY A 17 6.66 -11.17 -14.52
C GLY A 17 5.42 -10.27 -14.47
N TYR A 18 5.35 -9.33 -13.52
CA TYR A 18 4.25 -8.38 -13.43
C TYR A 18 4.41 -7.21 -14.40
N THR A 19 3.34 -6.96 -15.15
CA THR A 19 3.08 -5.68 -15.83
C THR A 19 2.36 -4.71 -14.89
N GLN A 20 2.37 -3.41 -15.20
CA GLN A 20 1.59 -2.42 -14.44
C GLN A 20 0.11 -2.80 -14.35
N ALA A 21 -0.45 -3.32 -15.45
CA ALA A 21 -1.86 -3.70 -15.52
C ALA A 21 -2.16 -4.96 -14.70
N SER A 22 -1.30 -5.97 -14.76
CA SER A 22 -1.49 -7.20 -13.96
C SER A 22 -1.28 -6.96 -12.48
N LEU A 23 -0.28 -6.16 -12.08
CA LEU A 23 -0.10 -5.79 -10.67
C LEU A 23 -1.29 -4.97 -10.17
N ALA A 24 -1.77 -3.98 -10.96
CA ALA A 24 -2.98 -3.24 -10.60
C ALA A 24 -4.22 -4.15 -10.54
N ARG A 25 -4.30 -5.20 -11.35
CA ARG A 25 -5.39 -6.16 -11.25
C ARG A 25 -5.30 -6.98 -9.97
N GLU A 26 -4.11 -7.43 -9.58
CA GLU A 26 -3.90 -8.24 -8.37
C GLU A 26 -4.16 -7.44 -7.10
N VAL A 27 -3.55 -6.25 -6.98
CA VAL A 27 -3.68 -5.37 -5.83
C VAL A 27 -5.14 -4.99 -5.58
N TYR A 28 -5.90 -4.76 -6.65
CA TYR A 28 -7.29 -4.33 -6.55
C TYR A 28 -8.32 -5.46 -6.76
N ARG A 29 -7.88 -6.73 -6.83
CA ARG A 29 -8.72 -7.90 -7.13
C ARG A 29 -9.89 -8.10 -6.18
N GLU A 30 -9.65 -7.87 -4.89
CA GLU A 30 -10.64 -8.01 -3.83
C GLU A 30 -11.15 -6.66 -3.32
N SER A 31 -10.78 -5.57 -4.00
CA SER A 31 -11.35 -4.27 -3.66
C SER A 31 -12.80 -4.27 -4.16
N PRO A 32 -13.82 -4.10 -3.30
CA PRO A 32 -15.23 -4.03 -3.72
C PRO A 32 -15.49 -2.88 -4.72
N VAL A 33 -14.50 -2.02 -4.90
CA VAL A 33 -14.41 -0.91 -5.84
C VAL A 33 -14.26 -1.37 -7.30
N LEU A 34 -14.03 -2.67 -7.62
CA LEU A 34 -13.94 -3.14 -9.03
C LEU A 34 -15.18 -2.80 -9.88
N THR A 35 -16.29 -2.50 -9.25
CA THR A 35 -17.55 -2.09 -9.88
C THR A 35 -17.74 -0.57 -9.96
N GLU A 36 -16.85 0.23 -9.36
CA GLU A 36 -16.99 1.68 -9.41
C GLU A 36 -16.44 2.21 -10.73
N LEU A 37 -17.34 2.68 -11.58
CA LEU A 37 -17.02 3.54 -12.71
C LEU A 37 -16.69 4.95 -12.19
N ASN A 38 -15.87 5.67 -12.92
CA ASN A 38 -15.78 7.11 -12.79
C ASN A 38 -17.14 7.76 -13.12
N PRO A 39 -17.39 9.01 -12.71
CA PRO A 39 -18.63 9.73 -13.05
C PRO A 39 -18.88 9.83 -14.56
N ASP A 40 -17.83 9.69 -15.37
CA ASP A 40 -17.84 9.68 -16.83
C ASP A 40 -18.09 8.29 -17.45
N GLY A 41 -18.36 7.27 -16.63
CA GLY A 41 -18.61 5.89 -17.08
C GLY A 41 -17.35 5.09 -17.42
N THR A 42 -16.15 5.67 -17.31
CA THR A 42 -14.91 4.93 -17.53
C THR A 42 -14.58 4.03 -16.33
N PRO A 43 -14.03 2.84 -16.55
CA PRO A 43 -13.72 1.95 -15.44
C PRO A 43 -12.53 2.51 -14.65
N LYS A 44 -12.64 2.55 -13.30
CA LYS A 44 -11.56 3.03 -12.41
C LYS A 44 -10.25 2.25 -12.53
N THR A 45 -10.19 1.19 -13.34
CA THR A 45 -8.96 0.50 -13.74
C THR A 45 -7.89 1.43 -14.32
N ASP A 46 -8.25 2.47 -15.09
CA ASP A 46 -7.27 3.41 -15.63
C ASP A 46 -6.63 4.28 -14.54
N GLN A 47 -7.41 4.67 -13.53
CA GLN A 47 -6.91 5.40 -12.37
C GLN A 47 -5.96 4.53 -11.52
N ARG A 48 -6.23 3.23 -11.41
CA ARG A 48 -5.40 2.26 -10.66
C ARG A 48 -4.08 1.99 -11.37
N ARG A 49 -4.11 1.80 -12.69
CA ARG A 49 -2.89 1.70 -13.50
C ARG A 49 -2.05 2.97 -13.38
N SER A 50 -2.70 4.14 -13.44
CA SER A 50 -2.03 5.43 -13.26
C SER A 50 -1.39 5.56 -11.87
N SER A 51 -2.02 5.00 -10.83
CA SER A 51 -1.45 4.98 -9.47
C SER A 51 -0.16 4.17 -9.39
N ILE A 52 -0.11 2.98 -9.99
CA ILE A 52 1.13 2.19 -10.09
C ILE A 52 2.18 2.91 -10.94
N ASN A 53 1.77 3.55 -12.04
CA ASN A 53 2.68 4.33 -12.87
C ASN A 53 3.26 5.55 -12.13
N HIS A 54 2.49 6.20 -11.25
CA HIS A 54 2.98 7.29 -10.41
C HIS A 54 4.00 6.84 -9.38
N LEU A 55 3.82 5.63 -8.81
CA LEU A 55 4.80 5.00 -7.92
C LEU A 55 6.10 4.71 -8.66
N LEU A 56 6.01 4.11 -9.85
CA LEU A 56 7.18 3.75 -10.68
C LEU A 56 7.93 4.96 -11.23
N SER A 57 7.21 6.04 -11.59
CA SER A 57 7.84 7.29 -12.04
C SER A 57 8.44 8.11 -10.90
N GLY A 58 8.17 7.75 -9.64
CA GLY A 58 8.58 8.52 -8.45
C GLY A 58 7.86 9.87 -8.30
N LYS A 59 6.96 10.23 -9.22
CA LYS A 59 6.14 11.46 -9.16
C LYS A 59 5.25 11.48 -7.93
N ASN A 60 4.78 10.31 -7.50
CA ASN A 60 4.10 10.14 -6.22
C ASN A 60 4.65 8.90 -5.53
N LYS A 61 5.38 9.10 -4.42
CA LYS A 61 5.87 8.00 -3.59
C LYS A 61 4.86 7.58 -2.51
N GLY A 62 3.77 8.32 -2.34
CA GLY A 62 2.76 8.05 -1.33
C GLY A 62 1.77 6.98 -1.77
N SER A 63 1.62 5.94 -0.96
CA SER A 63 0.56 4.95 -1.07
C SER A 63 -0.24 4.88 0.23
N ARG A 64 -1.53 4.55 0.10
CA ARG A 64 -2.37 4.19 1.25
C ARG A 64 -1.82 2.88 1.85
N PRO A 65 -1.81 2.71 3.19
CA PRO A 65 -1.26 1.52 3.84
C PRO A 65 -1.77 0.20 3.25
N ILE A 66 -3.08 0.06 3.10
CA ILE A 66 -3.71 -1.12 2.51
C ILE A 66 -3.27 -1.42 1.07
N ILE A 67 -2.94 -0.39 0.28
CA ILE A 67 -2.44 -0.56 -1.09
C ILE A 67 -0.97 -0.98 -1.05
N ALA A 68 -0.18 -0.42 -0.14
CA ALA A 68 1.22 -0.77 0.05
C ALA A 68 1.37 -2.24 0.48
N GLU A 69 0.57 -2.68 1.45
CA GLU A 69 0.48 -4.06 1.92
C GLU A 69 0.17 -5.02 0.78
N ARG A 70 -0.86 -4.73 0.00
CA ARG A 70 -1.26 -5.55 -1.15
C ARG A 70 -0.23 -5.59 -2.28
N ILE A 71 0.50 -4.49 -2.51
CA ILE A 71 1.61 -4.48 -3.46
C ILE A 71 2.74 -5.39 -2.97
N ALA A 72 3.10 -5.30 -1.68
CA ALA A 72 4.14 -6.12 -1.10
C ALA A 72 3.76 -7.61 -1.13
N GLU A 73 2.51 -7.93 -0.77
CA GLU A 73 1.95 -9.28 -0.84
C GLU A 73 1.94 -9.84 -2.26
N ALA A 74 1.47 -9.07 -3.25
CA ALA A 74 1.47 -9.50 -4.66
C ALA A 74 2.87 -9.76 -5.20
N LEU A 75 3.88 -9.02 -4.72
CA LEU A 75 5.28 -9.22 -5.10
C LEU A 75 5.99 -10.29 -4.24
N GLY A 76 5.31 -10.80 -3.20
CA GLY A 76 5.84 -11.77 -2.25
C GLY A 76 7.07 -11.25 -1.51
N VAL A 77 7.02 -10.00 -1.05
CA VAL A 77 8.08 -9.35 -0.26
C VAL A 77 7.50 -8.71 0.99
N ASP A 78 8.35 -8.48 1.99
CA ASP A 78 7.94 -7.75 3.18
C ASP A 78 7.58 -6.30 2.87
N LEU A 79 6.56 -5.79 3.55
CA LEU A 79 6.12 -4.40 3.42
C LEU A 79 7.25 -3.43 3.72
N ASP A 80 8.01 -3.68 4.78
CA ASP A 80 9.11 -2.82 5.24
C ASP A 80 10.31 -2.83 4.28
N TYR A 81 10.44 -3.87 3.45
CA TYR A 81 11.45 -3.94 2.40
C TYR A 81 11.14 -2.95 1.26
N LEU A 82 9.87 -2.77 0.93
CA LEU A 82 9.42 -1.96 -0.20
C LEU A 82 9.02 -0.53 0.20
N TYR A 83 8.45 -0.36 1.38
CA TYR A 83 7.90 0.90 1.88
C TYR A 83 8.56 1.34 3.19
N GLU A 84 8.58 2.66 3.39
CA GLU A 84 8.85 3.30 4.67
C GLU A 84 7.52 3.58 5.35
N VAL A 85 7.34 3.01 6.53
CA VAL A 85 6.31 3.42 7.46
C VAL A 85 6.80 4.71 8.11
N HIS A 86 6.28 5.85 7.64
CA HIS A 86 6.40 7.10 8.39
C HIS A 86 5.59 6.94 9.68
N VAL A 87 6.24 6.45 10.73
CA VAL A 87 5.77 6.65 12.09
C VAL A 87 6.13 8.10 12.43
N PRO A 88 5.17 9.00 12.66
CA PRO A 88 5.52 10.32 13.15
C PRO A 88 6.32 10.13 14.45
N ALA A 89 7.51 10.73 14.51
CA ALA A 89 8.43 10.64 15.66
C ALA A 89 7.83 11.15 16.99
N ASP A 90 6.60 11.67 16.98
CA ASP A 90 5.87 12.22 18.12
C ASP A 90 4.77 11.29 18.68
N ALA A 91 4.72 10.02 18.25
CA ALA A 91 3.91 9.04 18.97
C ALA A 91 4.57 8.71 20.31
N LYS A 92 4.44 9.62 21.28
CA LYS A 92 4.74 9.36 22.70
C LYS A 92 4.15 8.00 23.05
N PRO A 93 4.90 7.09 23.69
CA PRO A 93 4.32 5.88 24.23
C PRO A 93 3.27 6.30 25.26
N THR A 94 1.99 6.20 24.91
CA THR A 94 0.93 6.24 25.91
C THR A 94 1.15 5.04 26.82
N PRO A 95 1.46 5.23 28.11
CA PRO A 95 1.53 4.10 29.02
C PRO A 95 0.14 3.46 29.03
N ARG A 96 0.07 2.19 28.61
CA ARG A 96 -1.12 1.36 28.84
C ARG A 96 -1.39 1.39 30.34
N ARG A 97 -2.43 2.13 30.75
CA ARG A 97 -3.05 2.00 32.07
C ARG A 97 -3.70 0.62 32.13
N ASN A 98 -2.91 -0.42 32.33
CA ASN A 98 -3.40 -1.60 33.04
C ASN A 98 -3.56 -1.17 34.49
N ALA A 99 -4.67 -0.49 34.79
CA ALA A 99 -5.16 -0.39 36.15
C ALA A 99 -5.74 -1.77 36.49
N THR A 100 -4.87 -2.66 36.95
CA THR A 100 -5.27 -3.83 37.74
C THR A 100 -6.14 -3.32 38.88
N ALA A 101 -7.39 -3.78 38.89
CA ALA A 101 -8.33 -3.58 39.97
C ALA A 101 -7.70 -4.08 41.28
N LYS A 102 -7.45 -3.16 42.21
CA LYS A 102 -7.19 -3.50 43.61
C LYS A 102 -8.56 -3.77 44.23
N VAL A 103 -8.93 -5.04 44.31
CA VAL A 103 -10.02 -5.52 45.16
C VAL A 103 -9.61 -5.21 46.61
N ALA A 104 -10.33 -4.29 47.25
CA ALA A 104 -10.22 -4.06 48.68
C ALA A 104 -11.20 -5.00 49.40
N ALA A 105 -10.66 -5.68 50.42
CA ALA A 105 -11.37 -6.48 51.40
C ALA A 105 -12.22 -5.63 52.34
#